data_AF-A0A1E3K3V0-F1
#
_entry.id   AF-A0A1E3K3V0-F1
#
_cell.length_a   1.000
_cell.length_b   1.000
_cell.length_c   1.000
_cell.angle_alpha   90.00
_cell.angle_beta   90.00
_cell.angle_gamma   90.00
#
_symmetry.space_group_name_H-M   'P 1'
#
loop_
_entity.id
_entity.type
_entity.pdbx_description
1 polymer ?
#
loop_
_entity_poly.entity_id
_entity_poly.type
_entity_poly.pdbx_seq_one_letter_code
_entity_poly.pdbx_strand_id
1 'polypeptide(L)'
;MSAVHSAVREPDFCKHMLTLLPLKITAVTHHIPSFLRIPAEALIGEQCYDTLVYDFDITDVDCLKYSLSKGLGFGIVVGGGIIKIPQIVTIVSTRSAKGLSLSAYALETVAYAINLAYNSRNNFPFSTYGENFFLTIQNVIITLLIVYFAPQRGAVIGANSLTSKKNPNGGKVFTGIVITIATGLALWSEQLCPLTFLSLLQAATLPLSIISKAPQIIQNHKSRSTGNLSAFAVFNGLLGCVARLFTTKQEVNDPLIFWGFAAAAAMNAILAFQVFIYRKSDDEILEDRRHSASERGDHVVLEKPVVLEGGNGKRWARKLD
;
A
#
# COMPACT_ATOMS: atom_id res chain seq x y z
N MET A 1 -55.67 -13.17 32.46
CA MET A 1 -54.69 -13.07 33.57
C MET A 1 -53.98 -14.42 33.64
N SER A 2 -52.65 -14.41 33.56
CA SER A 2 -51.71 -15.56 33.53
C SER A 2 -51.57 -16.37 32.23
N ALA A 3 -50.90 -15.76 31.24
CA ALA A 3 -50.08 -16.47 30.24
C ALA A 3 -48.84 -15.65 29.88
N VAL A 4 -48.22 -14.98 30.87
CA VAL A 4 -46.95 -14.24 30.72
C VAL A 4 -46.02 -14.71 31.83
N HIS A 5 -45.56 -15.97 31.74
CA HIS A 5 -44.36 -16.42 32.44
C HIS A 5 -43.95 -17.81 31.94
N SER A 6 -43.16 -17.85 30.85
CA SER A 6 -42.21 -18.94 30.53
C SER A 6 -41.44 -18.58 29.27
N ALA A 7 -40.52 -17.62 29.38
CA ALA A 7 -39.50 -17.37 28.36
C ALA A 7 -38.20 -16.92 29.05
N VAL A 8 -37.71 -17.75 29.97
CA VAL A 8 -36.40 -17.60 30.60
C VAL A 8 -35.77 -18.99 30.73
N ARG A 9 -35.22 -19.53 29.64
CA ARG A 9 -34.16 -20.54 29.67
C ARG A 9 -33.53 -20.78 28.28
N GLU A 10 -32.62 -19.89 27.84
CA GLU A 10 -31.65 -20.22 26.78
C GLU A 10 -30.22 -19.82 27.17
N PRO A 11 -29.56 -20.57 28.06
CA PRO A 11 -28.10 -20.62 28.12
C PRO A 11 -27.50 -21.71 27.21
N ASP A 12 -28.32 -22.59 26.62
CA ASP A 12 -27.86 -23.79 25.91
C ASP A 12 -27.65 -23.61 24.40
N PHE A 13 -28.34 -22.67 23.75
CA PHE A 13 -28.22 -22.47 22.29
C PHE A 13 -26.86 -21.87 21.89
N CYS A 14 -26.36 -20.91 22.67
CA CYS A 14 -25.03 -20.33 22.45
C CYS A 14 -23.91 -21.37 22.72
N LYS A 15 -24.08 -22.22 23.75
CA LYS A 15 -23.16 -23.34 24.06
C LYS A 15 -23.18 -24.43 22.99
N HIS A 16 -24.35 -24.78 22.44
CA HIS A 16 -24.47 -25.75 21.34
C HIS A 16 -23.87 -25.21 20.03
N MET A 17 -24.07 -23.93 19.72
CA MET A 17 -23.46 -23.32 18.54
C MET A 17 -21.94 -23.20 18.67
N LEU A 18 -21.42 -22.84 19.85
CA LEU A 18 -19.97 -22.79 20.13
C LEU A 18 -19.29 -24.17 20.13
N THR A 19 -20.02 -25.26 20.39
CA THR A 19 -19.47 -26.64 20.37
C THR A 19 -19.63 -27.32 19.01
N LEU A 20 -20.64 -26.97 18.22
CA LEU A 20 -20.86 -27.54 16.88
C LEU A 20 -20.06 -26.83 15.76
N LEU A 21 -19.71 -25.56 15.94
CA LEU A 21 -18.89 -24.81 14.99
C LEU A 21 -17.49 -25.44 14.78
N PRO A 22 -16.70 -25.75 15.83
CA PRO A 22 -15.39 -26.38 15.66
C PRO A 22 -15.56 -27.75 15.00
N LEU A 23 -16.47 -28.61 15.47
CA LEU A 23 -16.70 -29.95 14.90
C LEU A 23 -17.00 -29.97 13.40
N LYS A 24 -17.81 -29.02 12.90
CA LYS A 24 -18.10 -28.93 11.46
C LYS A 24 -16.94 -28.38 10.64
N ILE A 25 -16.12 -27.52 11.24
CA ILE A 25 -14.98 -26.91 10.56
C ILE A 25 -13.82 -27.92 10.52
N THR A 26 -13.49 -28.57 11.64
CA THR A 26 -12.49 -29.65 11.76
C THR A 26 -12.74 -30.77 10.74
N ALA A 27 -14.01 -31.14 10.49
CA ALA A 27 -14.36 -32.13 9.47
C ALA A 27 -14.01 -31.70 8.02
N VAL A 28 -14.00 -30.40 7.73
CA VAL A 28 -13.59 -29.84 6.44
C VAL A 28 -12.07 -29.65 6.39
N THR A 29 -11.44 -29.20 7.48
CA THR A 29 -10.00 -28.95 7.52
C THR A 29 -9.15 -30.23 7.48
N HIS A 30 -9.64 -31.35 8.01
CA HIS A 30 -8.98 -32.64 7.89
C HIS A 30 -8.92 -33.18 6.45
N HIS A 31 -9.76 -32.68 5.55
CA HIS A 31 -9.81 -33.07 4.14
C HIS A 31 -9.07 -32.09 3.20
N ILE A 32 -8.25 -31.18 3.74
CA ILE A 32 -7.45 -30.28 2.91
C ILE A 32 -6.44 -31.09 2.09
N PRO A 33 -6.43 -30.95 0.75
CA PRO A 33 -5.51 -31.67 -0.11
C PRO A 33 -4.06 -31.25 0.17
N SER A 34 -3.12 -32.17 -0.02
CA SER A 34 -1.68 -31.97 0.26
C SER A 34 -1.10 -30.74 -0.46
N PHE A 35 -1.62 -30.40 -1.64
CA PHE A 35 -1.22 -29.20 -2.38
C PHE A 35 -1.43 -27.88 -1.62
N LEU A 36 -2.45 -27.81 -0.74
CA LEU A 36 -2.73 -26.63 0.10
C LEU A 36 -2.13 -26.75 1.50
N ARG A 37 -2.02 -27.98 2.01
CA ARG A 37 -1.47 -28.28 3.34
C ARG A 37 0.03 -27.95 3.42
N ILE A 38 0.84 -28.44 2.48
CA ILE A 38 2.30 -28.25 2.46
C ILE A 38 2.72 -26.77 2.47
N PRO A 39 2.18 -25.88 1.61
CA PRO A 39 2.54 -24.47 1.66
C PRO A 39 2.01 -23.76 2.92
N ALA A 40 0.88 -24.21 3.49
CA ALA A 40 0.35 -23.65 4.71
C ALA A 40 1.18 -24.04 5.96
N GLU A 41 1.59 -25.31 6.05
CA GLU A 41 2.53 -25.81 7.07
C GLU A 41 3.89 -25.11 6.97
N ALA A 42 4.40 -24.91 5.75
CA ALA A 42 5.65 -24.18 5.52
C ALA A 42 5.56 -22.68 5.89
N LEU A 43 4.36 -22.09 5.84
CA LEU A 43 4.15 -20.66 6.12
C LEU A 43 3.90 -20.38 7.61
N ILE A 44 3.13 -21.22 8.28
CA ILE A 44 2.63 -21.03 9.65
C ILE A 44 3.35 -21.93 10.66
N GLY A 45 4.05 -22.97 10.20
CA GLY A 45 4.70 -24.00 11.01
C GLY A 45 3.75 -25.17 11.29
N GLU A 46 4.30 -26.40 11.34
CA GLU A 46 3.52 -27.63 11.57
C GLU A 46 2.69 -27.55 12.86
N GLN A 47 3.26 -27.07 13.96
CA GLN A 47 2.55 -26.97 15.25
C GLN A 47 1.36 -26.01 15.20
N CYS A 48 1.51 -24.82 14.62
CA CYS A 48 0.39 -23.87 14.54
C CYS A 48 -0.59 -24.23 13.42
N TYR A 49 -0.16 -24.95 12.39
CA TYR A 49 -1.07 -25.53 11.39
C TYR A 49 -1.94 -26.60 12.02
N ASP A 50 -1.37 -27.51 12.80
CA ASP A 50 -2.12 -28.57 13.45
C ASP A 50 -3.09 -28.01 14.49
N THR A 51 -2.64 -27.14 15.41
CA THR A 51 -3.52 -26.57 16.43
C THR A 51 -4.64 -25.69 15.83
N LEU A 52 -4.33 -24.81 14.88
CA LEU A 52 -5.27 -23.79 14.42
C LEU A 52 -6.08 -24.20 13.18
N VAL A 53 -5.48 -24.93 12.25
CA VAL A 53 -6.11 -25.30 10.98
C VAL A 53 -6.66 -26.72 11.09
N TYR A 54 -5.85 -27.69 11.52
CA TYR A 54 -6.27 -29.09 11.60
C TYR A 54 -7.30 -29.30 12.73
N ASP A 55 -6.97 -28.96 13.98
CA ASP A 55 -7.83 -29.15 15.15
C ASP A 55 -8.83 -28.00 15.40
N PHE A 56 -8.67 -26.88 14.68
CA PHE A 56 -9.49 -25.66 14.81
C PHE A 56 -9.58 -25.09 16.23
N ASP A 57 -8.47 -25.15 16.97
CA ASP A 57 -8.37 -24.57 18.31
C ASP A 57 -7.95 -23.09 18.24
N ILE A 58 -8.94 -22.19 18.24
CA ILE A 58 -8.75 -20.73 18.23
C ILE A 58 -8.34 -20.21 19.62
N THR A 59 -8.30 -21.06 20.66
CA THR A 59 -7.92 -20.61 22.01
C THR A 59 -6.40 -20.47 22.20
N ASP A 60 -5.59 -21.01 21.28
CA ASP A 60 -4.16 -20.71 21.22
C ASP A 60 -3.91 -19.33 20.59
N VAL A 61 -3.94 -18.31 21.45
CA VAL A 61 -3.81 -16.90 21.06
C VAL A 61 -2.44 -16.60 20.43
N ASP A 62 -1.39 -17.35 20.78
CA ASP A 62 -0.04 -17.13 20.27
C ASP A 62 0.11 -17.70 18.85
N CYS A 63 -0.37 -18.93 18.62
CA CYS A 63 -0.45 -19.48 17.26
C CYS A 63 -1.41 -18.68 16.37
N LEU A 64 -2.54 -18.19 16.91
CA LEU A 64 -3.47 -17.34 16.15
C LEU A 64 -2.80 -16.04 15.70
N LYS A 65 -2.12 -15.31 16.61
CA LYS A 65 -1.41 -14.07 16.26
C LYS A 65 -0.27 -14.31 15.28
N TYR A 66 0.49 -15.38 15.46
CA TYR A 66 1.59 -15.75 14.56
C TYR A 66 1.06 -16.07 13.15
N SER A 67 0.05 -16.93 13.06
CA SER A 67 -0.60 -17.33 11.79
C SER A 67 -1.19 -16.13 11.05
N LEU A 68 -1.90 -15.26 11.77
CA LEU A 68 -2.44 -14.01 11.22
C LEU A 68 -1.32 -13.09 10.73
N SER A 69 -0.23 -12.95 11.48
CA SER A 69 0.92 -12.14 11.08
C SER A 69 1.56 -12.68 9.79
N LYS A 70 1.77 -13.99 9.70
CA LYS A 70 2.36 -14.63 8.52
C LYS A 70 1.46 -14.51 7.29
N GLY A 71 0.16 -14.75 7.46
CA GLY A 71 -0.82 -14.57 6.39
C GLY A 71 -0.89 -13.12 5.91
N LEU A 72 -0.91 -12.17 6.84
CA LEU A 72 -0.92 -10.74 6.54
C LEU A 72 0.36 -10.29 5.84
N GLY A 73 1.53 -10.72 6.33
CA GLY A 73 2.82 -10.46 5.71
C GLY A 73 2.90 -11.02 4.28
N PHE A 74 2.47 -12.26 4.07
CA PHE A 74 2.41 -12.85 2.73
C PHE A 74 1.48 -12.08 1.79
N GLY A 75 0.29 -11.70 2.25
CA GLY A 75 -0.65 -10.88 1.48
C GLY A 75 -0.05 -9.52 1.10
N ILE A 76 0.67 -8.89 2.02
CA ILE A 76 1.38 -7.63 1.80
C ILE A 76 2.47 -7.80 0.72
N VAL A 77 3.27 -8.86 0.79
CA VAL A 77 4.32 -9.16 -0.20
C VAL A 77 3.72 -9.37 -1.60
N VAL A 78 2.67 -10.18 -1.72
CA VAL A 78 1.96 -10.42 -2.99
C VAL A 78 1.35 -9.11 -3.51
N GLY A 79 0.70 -8.33 -2.65
CA GLY A 79 0.14 -7.03 -3.01
C GLY A 79 1.21 -6.07 -3.53
N GLY A 80 2.37 -5.98 -2.87
CA GLY A 80 3.52 -5.21 -3.32
C GLY A 80 4.05 -5.65 -4.69
N GLY A 81 3.97 -6.95 -5.00
CA GLY A 81 4.29 -7.52 -6.31
C GLY A 81 3.40 -7.06 -7.45
N ILE A 82 2.13 -6.72 -7.18
CA ILE A 82 1.14 -6.43 -8.21
C ILE A 82 0.92 -4.93 -8.38
N ILE A 83 1.09 -4.13 -7.32
CA ILE A 83 0.59 -2.75 -7.25
C ILE A 83 1.12 -1.80 -8.34
N LYS A 84 2.37 -1.94 -8.80
CA LYS A 84 2.96 -1.06 -9.83
C LYS A 84 2.83 -1.65 -11.25
N ILE A 85 2.38 -2.90 -11.40
CA ILE A 85 2.23 -3.56 -12.72
C ILE A 85 1.30 -2.78 -13.67
N PRO A 86 0.09 -2.33 -13.25
CA PRO A 86 -0.80 -1.59 -14.16
C PRO A 86 -0.16 -0.31 -14.69
N GLN A 87 0.68 0.33 -13.88
CA GLN A 87 1.41 1.53 -14.27
C GLN A 87 2.49 1.21 -15.32
N ILE A 88 3.26 0.12 -15.14
CA ILE A 88 4.25 -0.34 -16.13
C ILE A 88 3.57 -0.61 -17.47
N VAL A 89 2.45 -1.35 -17.47
CA VAL A 89 1.68 -1.64 -18.69
C VAL A 89 1.20 -0.35 -19.35
N THR A 90 0.76 0.64 -18.57
CA THR A 90 0.31 1.93 -19.10
C THR A 90 1.45 2.71 -19.77
N ILE A 91 2.64 2.76 -19.17
CA ILE A 91 3.80 3.45 -19.75
C ILE A 91 4.23 2.78 -21.06
N VAL A 92 4.29 1.45 -21.08
CA VAL A 92 4.70 0.69 -22.28
C VAL A 92 3.68 0.82 -23.40
N SER A 93 2.38 0.71 -23.10
CA SER A 93 1.31 0.81 -24.10
C SER A 93 1.16 2.22 -24.68
N THR A 94 1.29 3.25 -23.84
CA THR A 94 1.21 4.66 -24.30
C THR A 94 2.53 5.19 -24.84
N ARG A 95 3.63 4.46 -24.65
CA ARG A 95 5.01 4.87 -24.99
C ARG A 95 5.36 6.27 -24.48
N SER A 96 4.85 6.63 -23.31
CA SER A 96 4.98 7.97 -22.74
C SER A 96 5.06 7.90 -21.22
N ALA A 97 5.95 8.71 -20.66
CA ALA A 97 6.09 8.91 -19.22
C ALA A 97 5.63 10.31 -18.76
N LYS A 98 4.78 10.98 -19.56
CA LYS A 98 4.30 12.34 -19.26
C LYS A 98 3.49 12.34 -17.95
N GLY A 99 3.83 13.26 -17.04
CA GLY A 99 3.19 13.39 -15.73
C GLY A 99 3.88 12.60 -14.61
N LEU A 100 4.87 11.76 -14.94
CA LEU A 100 5.69 11.07 -13.93
C LEU A 100 6.94 11.90 -13.62
N SER A 101 7.27 12.01 -12.33
CA SER A 101 8.47 12.71 -11.86
C SER A 101 9.62 11.74 -11.68
N LEU A 102 10.67 11.85 -12.52
CA LEU A 102 11.86 11.00 -12.43
C LEU A 102 12.51 11.05 -11.04
N SER A 103 12.58 12.24 -10.43
CA SER A 103 13.19 12.40 -9.10
C SER A 103 12.39 11.73 -8.01
N ALA A 104 11.05 11.75 -8.08
CA ALA A 104 10.20 11.07 -7.11
C ALA A 104 10.38 9.55 -7.18
N TYR A 105 10.37 8.97 -8.39
CA TYR A 105 10.61 7.54 -8.59
C TYR A 105 12.02 7.12 -8.21
N ALA A 106 13.04 7.95 -8.47
CA ALA A 106 14.41 7.69 -8.04
C ALA A 106 14.54 7.69 -6.51
N LEU A 107 13.97 8.69 -5.82
CA LEU A 107 13.99 8.75 -4.35
C LEU A 107 13.21 7.60 -3.71
N GLU A 108 12.05 7.24 -4.26
CA GLU A 108 11.27 6.08 -3.81
C GLU A 108 12.06 4.77 -4.01
N THR A 109 12.77 4.62 -5.14
CA THR A 109 13.65 3.47 -5.40
C THR A 109 14.79 3.38 -4.38
N VAL A 110 15.44 4.50 -4.07
CA VAL A 110 16.50 4.55 -3.04
C VAL A 110 15.95 4.19 -1.67
N ALA A 111 14.77 4.71 -1.29
CA ALA A 111 14.15 4.39 -0.02
C ALA A 111 13.81 2.89 0.11
N TYR A 112 13.25 2.27 -0.93
CA TYR A 112 12.98 0.82 -0.93
C TYR A 112 14.26 -0.01 -0.90
N ALA A 113 15.31 0.42 -1.60
CA ALA A 113 16.61 -0.26 -1.58
C ALA A 113 17.28 -0.19 -0.20
N ILE A 114 17.21 0.95 0.50
CA ILE A 114 17.70 1.10 1.88
C ILE A 114 16.93 0.16 2.81
N ASN A 115 15.59 0.16 2.71
CA ASN A 115 14.74 -0.73 3.52
C ASN A 115 15.08 -2.20 3.28
N LEU A 116 15.21 -2.59 2.01
CA LEU A 116 15.56 -3.95 1.62
C LEU A 116 16.93 -4.36 2.17
N ALA A 117 17.95 -3.53 1.99
CA ALA A 117 19.30 -3.81 2.47
C ALA A 117 19.36 -3.88 4.01
N TYR A 118 18.69 -2.97 4.71
CA TYR A 118 18.64 -2.95 6.18
C TYR A 118 17.99 -4.21 6.74
N ASN A 119 16.82 -4.59 6.24
CA ASN A 119 16.11 -5.77 6.72
C ASN A 119 16.85 -7.08 6.35
N SER A 120 17.40 -7.15 5.14
CA SER A 120 18.17 -8.32 4.69
C SER A 120 19.44 -8.52 5.51
N ARG A 121 20.19 -7.45 5.82
CA ARG A 121 21.45 -7.55 6.58
C ARG A 121 21.24 -7.83 8.07
N ASN A 122 20.08 -7.46 8.62
CA ASN A 122 19.68 -7.87 9.96
C ASN A 122 19.08 -9.29 10.02
N ASN A 123 19.06 -10.03 8.90
CA ASN A 123 18.53 -11.39 8.79
C ASN A 123 17.05 -11.51 9.23
N PHE A 124 16.26 -10.45 9.01
CA PHE A 124 14.83 -10.50 9.26
C PHE A 124 14.12 -11.43 8.26
N PRO A 125 12.94 -11.98 8.60
CA PRO A 125 12.22 -12.87 7.70
C PRO A 125 11.74 -12.12 6.45
N PHE A 126 11.75 -12.80 5.31
CA PHE A 126 11.33 -12.21 4.02
C PHE A 126 9.88 -11.70 4.04
N SER A 127 9.01 -12.25 4.87
CA SER A 127 7.64 -11.76 5.08
C SER A 127 7.57 -10.30 5.54
N THR A 128 8.61 -9.79 6.21
CA THR A 128 8.65 -8.40 6.69
C THR A 128 9.02 -7.40 5.58
N TYR A 129 9.94 -7.76 4.68
CA TYR A 129 10.50 -6.81 3.70
C TYR A 129 10.30 -7.22 2.24
N GLY A 130 9.70 -8.38 1.96
CA GLY A 130 9.55 -8.92 0.62
C GLY A 130 8.74 -8.03 -0.31
N GLU A 131 7.81 -7.23 0.23
CA GLU A 131 7.14 -6.18 -0.53
C GLU A 131 8.13 -5.16 -1.09
N ASN A 132 9.15 -4.76 -0.32
CA ASN A 132 10.15 -3.77 -0.72
C ASN A 132 11.07 -4.36 -1.78
N PHE A 133 11.31 -5.68 -1.75
CA PHE A 133 12.01 -6.38 -2.82
C PHE A 133 11.29 -6.23 -4.16
N PHE A 134 10.00 -6.62 -4.22
CA PHE A 134 9.23 -6.51 -5.45
C PHE A 134 8.99 -5.06 -5.88
N LEU A 135 8.74 -4.16 -4.94
CA LEU A 135 8.57 -2.74 -5.21
C LEU A 135 9.85 -2.13 -5.76
N THR A 136 11.03 -2.47 -5.21
CA THR A 136 12.33 -2.00 -5.74
C THR A 136 12.49 -2.38 -7.20
N ILE A 137 12.25 -3.65 -7.56
CA ILE A 137 12.37 -4.13 -8.94
C ILE A 137 11.42 -3.36 -9.87
N GLN A 138 10.14 -3.28 -9.49
CA GLN A 138 9.14 -2.58 -10.30
C GLN A 138 9.47 -1.08 -10.44
N ASN A 139 9.97 -0.43 -9.38
CA ASN A 139 10.30 0.98 -9.40
C ASN A 139 11.56 1.29 -10.22
N VAL A 140 12.55 0.40 -10.21
CA VAL A 140 13.71 0.46 -11.13
C VAL A 140 13.23 0.38 -12.57
N ILE A 141 12.34 -0.58 -12.90
CA ILE A 141 11.78 -0.71 -14.24
C ILE A 141 11.06 0.58 -14.64
N ILE A 142 10.19 1.12 -13.79
CA ILE A 142 9.48 2.38 -14.08
C ILE A 142 10.47 3.53 -14.28
N THR A 143 11.48 3.67 -13.41
CA THR A 143 12.50 4.71 -13.51
C THR A 143 13.24 4.64 -14.85
N LEU A 144 13.65 3.44 -15.28
CA LEU A 144 14.31 3.24 -16.57
C LEU A 144 13.37 3.53 -17.75
N LEU A 145 12.09 3.15 -17.65
CA LEU A 145 11.08 3.48 -18.66
C LEU A 145 10.83 4.99 -18.75
N ILE A 146 10.83 5.71 -17.63
CA ILE A 146 10.72 7.18 -17.61
C ILE A 146 11.89 7.80 -18.37
N VAL A 147 13.12 7.34 -18.12
CA VAL A 147 14.32 7.81 -18.85
C VAL A 147 14.26 7.45 -20.33
N TYR A 148 13.79 6.25 -20.66
CA TYR A 148 13.67 5.76 -22.04
C TYR A 148 12.67 6.59 -22.85
N PHE A 149 11.50 6.89 -22.30
CA PHE A 149 10.43 7.67 -22.93
C PHE A 149 10.48 9.18 -22.61
N ALA A 150 11.56 9.67 -21.99
CA ALA A 150 11.70 11.09 -21.68
C ALA A 150 11.74 11.94 -22.97
N PRO A 151 10.91 13.01 -23.05
CA PRO A 151 10.98 13.95 -24.18
C PRO A 151 12.36 14.61 -24.24
N GLN A 152 12.93 14.73 -25.44
CA GLN A 152 14.20 15.43 -25.63
C GLN A 152 14.03 16.92 -25.40
N ARG A 153 14.30 17.40 -24.18
CA ARG A 153 14.51 18.82 -23.92
C ARG A 153 15.95 19.16 -24.28
N GLY A 154 16.16 19.70 -25.49
CA GLY A 154 17.45 20.28 -25.89
C GLY A 154 18.19 19.59 -27.03
N ALA A 155 17.50 19.08 -28.07
CA ALA A 155 18.14 18.96 -29.37
C ALA A 155 18.41 20.38 -29.88
N VAL A 156 19.61 20.90 -29.55
CA VAL A 156 20.14 22.14 -30.09
C VAL A 156 20.08 22.05 -31.61
N ILE A 157 19.43 23.06 -32.19
CA ILE A 157 19.43 23.37 -33.61
C ILE A 157 20.91 23.47 -34.04
N GLY A 158 21.44 22.50 -34.81
CA GLY A 158 22.73 22.68 -35.47
C GLY A 158 23.74 21.53 -35.51
N ALA A 159 23.37 20.27 -35.31
CA ALA A 159 24.29 19.16 -35.59
C ALA A 159 23.81 18.34 -36.79
N ASN A 160 24.34 18.69 -37.97
CA ASN A 160 24.36 17.80 -39.12
C ASN A 160 25.14 16.54 -38.74
N SER A 161 24.46 15.45 -38.40
CA SER A 161 25.09 14.14 -38.32
C SER A 161 24.17 13.09 -38.92
N LEU A 162 24.46 12.78 -40.17
CA LEU A 162 24.08 11.56 -40.86
C LEU A 162 24.70 10.36 -40.12
N THR A 163 24.12 9.88 -39.02
CA THR A 163 24.37 8.51 -38.54
C THR A 163 23.29 8.04 -37.56
N SER A 164 22.68 6.91 -37.92
CA SER A 164 21.99 5.95 -37.08
C SER A 164 20.70 6.38 -36.36
N LYS A 165 19.61 5.74 -36.78
CA LYS A 165 18.29 5.59 -36.15
C LYS A 165 18.41 4.85 -34.79
N LYS A 166 19.29 5.30 -33.90
CA LYS A 166 19.47 4.75 -32.54
C LYS A 166 18.70 5.63 -31.58
N ASN A 167 17.86 5.04 -30.73
CA ASN A 167 17.13 5.80 -29.72
C ASN A 167 18.14 6.62 -28.87
N PRO A 168 18.12 7.96 -28.92
CA PRO A 168 19.14 8.80 -28.28
C PRO A 168 19.10 8.72 -26.75
N ASN A 169 18.05 8.14 -26.17
CA ASN A 169 17.92 7.92 -24.73
C ASN A 169 18.60 6.62 -24.24
N GLY A 170 19.09 5.76 -25.15
CA GLY A 170 19.71 4.47 -24.78
C GLY A 170 20.95 4.62 -23.89
N GLY A 171 21.77 5.65 -24.11
CA GLY A 171 22.92 5.94 -23.25
C GLY A 171 22.52 6.28 -21.81
N LYS A 172 21.45 7.07 -21.63
CA LYS A 172 20.95 7.45 -20.30
C LYS A 172 20.37 6.26 -19.54
N VAL A 173 19.69 5.35 -20.25
CA VAL A 173 19.17 4.10 -19.65
C VAL A 173 20.32 3.22 -19.18
N PHE A 174 21.38 3.07 -19.99
CA PHE A 174 22.56 2.32 -19.58
C PHE A 174 23.22 2.92 -18.33
N THR A 175 23.41 4.24 -18.28
CA THR A 175 23.90 4.93 -17.09
C THR A 175 23.00 4.68 -15.88
N GLY A 176 21.68 4.73 -16.06
CA GLY A 176 20.71 4.40 -15.00
C GLY A 176 20.89 3.00 -14.43
N ILE A 177 21.03 1.99 -15.30
CA ILE A 177 21.28 0.59 -14.89
C ILE A 177 22.59 0.48 -14.09
N VAL A 178 23.67 1.09 -14.58
CA VAL A 178 24.97 1.07 -13.90
C VAL A 178 24.86 1.72 -12.51
N ILE A 179 24.18 2.87 -12.40
CA ILE A 179 23.96 3.53 -11.11
C ILE A 179 23.17 2.65 -10.15
N THR A 180 22.09 1.99 -10.63
CA THR A 180 21.28 1.09 -9.80
C THR A 180 22.11 -0.08 -9.27
N ILE A 181 22.90 -0.73 -10.12
CA ILE A 181 23.76 -1.85 -9.72
C ILE A 181 24.83 -1.38 -8.73
N ALA A 182 25.53 -0.27 -9.03
CA ALA A 182 26.56 0.27 -8.17
C ALA A 182 26.02 0.66 -6.79
N THR A 183 24.86 1.30 -6.73
CA THR A 183 24.18 1.68 -5.47
C THR A 183 23.75 0.43 -4.69
N GLY A 184 23.22 -0.59 -5.37
CA GLY A 184 22.87 -1.87 -4.73
C GLY A 184 24.07 -2.55 -4.10
N LEU A 185 25.19 -2.66 -4.83
CA LEU A 185 26.44 -3.23 -4.30
C LEU A 185 26.99 -2.41 -3.14
N ALA A 186 26.91 -1.08 -3.19
CA ALA A 186 27.36 -0.20 -2.12
C ALA A 186 26.54 -0.39 -0.83
N LEU A 187 25.22 -0.58 -0.92
CA LEU A 187 24.36 -0.80 0.24
C LEU A 187 24.61 -2.15 0.94
N TRP A 188 24.96 -3.18 0.18
CA TRP A 188 25.28 -4.51 0.72
C TRP A 188 26.73 -4.66 1.19
N SER A 189 27.64 -3.80 0.74
CA SER A 189 29.03 -3.84 1.18
C SER A 189 29.17 -3.32 2.61
N GLU A 190 29.74 -4.14 3.50
CA GLU A 190 30.03 -3.74 4.89
C GLU A 190 31.09 -2.64 4.97
N GLN A 191 32.01 -2.59 4.00
CA GLN A 191 33.09 -1.62 3.94
C GLN A 191 32.60 -0.24 3.51
N LEU A 192 31.67 -0.19 2.55
CA LEU A 192 31.12 1.06 2.02
C LEU A 192 29.95 1.57 2.86
N CYS A 193 29.16 0.66 3.43
CA CYS A 193 27.97 0.97 4.21
C CYS A 193 27.95 0.11 5.48
N PRO A 194 28.54 0.55 6.60
CA PRO A 194 28.41 -0.15 7.87
C PRO A 194 26.96 -0.10 8.38
N LEU A 195 26.56 -1.09 9.21
CA LEU A 195 25.18 -1.19 9.71
C LEU A 195 24.68 0.09 10.42
N THR A 196 25.56 0.81 11.11
CA THR A 196 25.23 2.10 11.76
C THR A 196 24.86 3.18 10.74
N PHE A 197 25.54 3.23 9.61
CA PHE A 197 25.19 4.17 8.54
C PHE A 197 23.89 3.75 7.86
N LEU A 198 23.71 2.45 7.64
CA LEU A 198 22.49 1.90 7.05
C LEU A 198 21.26 2.12 7.94
N SER A 199 21.40 2.00 9.26
CA SER A 199 20.31 2.29 10.22
C SER A 199 19.95 3.78 10.24
N LEU A 200 20.94 4.67 10.11
CA LEU A 200 20.68 6.10 9.95
C LEU A 200 19.95 6.41 8.63
N LEU A 201 20.37 5.79 7.53
CA LEU A 201 19.67 5.89 6.25
C LEU A 201 18.23 5.38 6.37
N GLN A 202 18.02 4.24 7.02
CA GLN A 202 16.69 3.69 7.30
C GLN A 202 15.86 4.67 8.14
N ALA A 203 16.43 5.23 9.21
CA ALA A 203 15.79 6.25 10.03
C ALA A 203 15.41 7.49 9.20
N ALA A 204 16.26 7.91 8.26
CA ALA A 204 16.01 9.04 7.37
C ALA A 204 14.86 8.79 6.37
N THR A 205 14.52 7.52 6.05
CA THR A 205 13.34 7.21 5.23
C THR A 205 12.01 7.52 5.95
N LEU A 206 12.02 7.58 7.29
CA LEU A 206 10.83 7.79 8.10
C LEU A 206 10.33 9.26 8.02
N PRO A 207 11.16 10.29 8.25
CA PRO A 207 10.77 11.69 8.01
C PRO A 207 10.27 11.94 6.59
N LEU A 208 10.86 11.30 5.58
CA LEU A 208 10.42 11.47 4.18
C LEU A 208 8.96 11.04 3.99
N SER A 209 8.55 9.95 4.63
CA SER A 209 7.16 9.47 4.59
C SER A 209 6.18 10.43 5.27
N ILE A 210 6.61 11.08 6.36
CA ILE A 210 5.82 12.09 7.08
C ILE A 210 5.71 13.38 6.25
N ILE A 211 6.83 13.87 5.72
CA ILE A 211 6.91 15.07 4.89
C ILE A 211 6.07 14.90 3.62
N SER A 212 5.96 13.70 3.07
CA SER A 212 5.11 13.44 1.91
C SER A 212 3.61 13.63 2.19
N LYS A 213 3.16 13.52 3.45
CA LYS A 213 1.73 13.60 3.83
C LYS A 213 1.38 14.90 4.55
N ALA A 214 2.35 15.55 5.19
CA ALA A 214 2.15 16.78 5.95
C ALA A 214 1.56 17.95 5.11
N PRO A 215 2.04 18.25 3.89
CA PRO A 215 1.45 19.29 3.05
C PRO A 215 -0.03 19.01 2.75
N GLN A 216 -0.38 17.74 2.48
CA GLN A 216 -1.76 17.33 2.23
C GLN A 216 -2.65 17.56 3.46
N ILE A 217 -2.17 17.17 4.66
CA ILE A 217 -2.89 17.37 5.93
C ILE A 217 -3.16 18.86 6.18
N ILE A 218 -2.14 19.70 5.99
CA ILE A 218 -2.24 21.15 6.20
C ILE A 218 -3.20 21.77 5.18
N GLN A 219 -3.11 21.36 3.91
CA GLN A 219 -3.97 21.88 2.85
C GLN A 219 -5.44 21.49 3.06
N ASN A 220 -5.72 20.24 3.42
CA ASN A 220 -7.07 19.79 3.76
C ASN A 220 -7.65 20.61 4.92
N HIS A 221 -6.85 20.85 5.96
CA HIS A 221 -7.30 21.63 7.11
C HIS A 221 -7.58 23.10 6.75
N LYS A 222 -6.71 23.73 5.95
CA LYS A 222 -6.89 25.11 5.49
C LYS A 222 -8.09 25.26 4.56
N SER A 223 -8.31 24.30 3.67
CA SER A 223 -9.41 24.34 2.69
C SER A 223 -10.75 23.86 3.26
N ARG A 224 -10.77 23.23 4.44
CA ARG A 224 -11.95 22.62 5.06
C ARG A 224 -12.67 21.59 4.17
N SER A 225 -12.01 21.11 3.11
CA SER A 225 -12.50 20.06 2.23
C SER A 225 -11.34 19.11 1.92
N THR A 226 -11.67 17.87 1.55
CA THR A 226 -10.68 16.89 1.11
C THR A 226 -10.53 16.81 -0.41
N GLY A 227 -11.37 17.54 -1.15
CA GLY A 227 -11.31 17.62 -2.62
C GLY A 227 -11.30 16.23 -3.28
N ASN A 228 -10.28 15.96 -4.08
CA ASN A 228 -10.12 14.70 -4.83
C ASN A 228 -9.40 13.58 -4.05
N LEU A 229 -9.23 13.73 -2.73
CA LEU A 229 -8.57 12.71 -1.93
C LEU A 229 -9.45 11.45 -1.84
N SER A 230 -8.96 10.33 -2.36
CA SER A 230 -9.68 9.06 -2.31
C SER A 230 -9.76 8.53 -0.88
N ALA A 231 -10.97 8.52 -0.31
CA ALA A 231 -11.23 7.92 1.01
C ALA A 231 -10.74 6.46 1.06
N PHE A 232 -11.03 5.68 0.01
CA PHE A 232 -10.59 4.30 -0.12
C PHE A 232 -9.06 4.18 -0.01
N ALA A 233 -8.31 5.04 -0.71
CA ALA A 233 -6.85 5.02 -0.66
C ALA A 233 -6.30 5.39 0.73
N VAL A 234 -6.93 6.35 1.42
CA VAL A 234 -6.51 6.77 2.77
C VAL A 234 -6.78 5.67 3.80
N PHE A 235 -7.96 5.05 3.79
CA PHE A 235 -8.29 3.95 4.69
C PHE A 235 -7.44 2.71 4.44
N ASN A 236 -7.24 2.34 3.17
CA ASN A 236 -6.36 1.22 2.82
C ASN A 236 -4.90 1.50 3.22
N GLY A 237 -4.45 2.75 3.08
CA GLY A 237 -3.13 3.18 3.56
C GLY A 237 -3.00 3.08 5.09
N LEU A 238 -4.04 3.44 5.84
CA LEU A 238 -4.07 3.28 7.30
C LEU A 238 -4.02 1.79 7.69
N LEU A 239 -4.89 0.97 7.10
CA LEU A 239 -4.92 -0.48 7.35
C LEU A 239 -3.58 -1.13 7.03
N GLY A 240 -2.94 -0.77 5.92
CA GLY A 240 -1.60 -1.24 5.59
C GLY A 240 -0.54 -0.86 6.63
N CYS A 241 -0.59 0.36 7.17
CA CYS A 241 0.36 0.77 8.23
C CYS A 241 0.10 0.01 9.55
N VAL A 242 -1.16 -0.20 9.92
CA VAL A 242 -1.54 -0.99 11.10
C VAL A 242 -1.12 -2.45 10.94
N ALA A 243 -1.33 -3.02 9.75
CA ALA A 243 -0.89 -4.36 9.40
C ALA A 243 0.62 -4.50 9.58
N ARG A 244 1.40 -3.54 9.09
CA ARG A 244 2.87 -3.54 9.26
C ARG A 244 3.32 -3.32 10.70
N LEU A 245 2.61 -2.52 11.49
CA LEU A 245 2.87 -2.40 12.92
C LEU A 245 2.72 -3.75 13.64
N PHE A 246 1.63 -4.47 13.31
CA PHE A 246 1.36 -5.78 13.88
C PHE A 246 2.43 -6.80 13.45
N THR A 247 2.74 -6.90 12.16
CA THR A 247 3.74 -7.86 11.66
C THR A 247 5.14 -7.53 12.17
N THR A 248 5.52 -6.26 12.26
CA THR A 248 6.84 -5.85 12.79
C THR A 248 6.98 -6.26 14.26
N LYS A 249 5.92 -6.05 15.07
CA LYS A 249 5.92 -6.44 16.49
C LYS A 249 6.02 -7.96 16.65
N GLN A 250 5.38 -8.73 15.78
CA GLN A 250 5.34 -10.18 15.86
C GLN A 250 6.58 -10.86 15.26
N GLU A 251 7.18 -10.32 14.20
CA GLU A 251 8.23 -11.00 13.41
C GLU A 251 9.66 -10.52 13.70
N VAL A 252 9.84 -9.27 14.12
CA VAL A 252 11.17 -8.63 14.13
C VAL A 252 11.50 -7.94 15.47
N ASN A 253 10.50 -7.32 16.10
CA ASN A 253 10.64 -6.58 17.35
C ASN A 253 11.74 -5.49 17.33
N ASP A 254 11.97 -4.87 16.16
CA ASP A 254 12.92 -3.77 15.99
C ASP A 254 12.22 -2.41 16.25
N PRO A 255 12.69 -1.61 17.24
CA PRO A 255 12.07 -0.33 17.58
C PRO A 255 12.11 0.71 16.45
N LEU A 256 13.15 0.71 15.61
CA LEU A 256 13.31 1.71 14.56
C LEU A 256 12.24 1.52 13.47
N ILE A 257 12.05 0.28 13.01
CA ILE A 257 11.01 -0.05 12.03
C ILE A 257 9.62 0.17 12.64
N PHE A 258 9.42 -0.24 13.90
CA PHE A 258 8.15 -0.11 14.60
C PHE A 258 7.70 1.36 14.70
N TRP A 259 8.57 2.25 15.21
CA TRP A 259 8.24 3.67 15.34
C TRP A 259 8.05 4.35 13.98
N GLY A 260 8.74 3.87 12.95
CA GLY A 260 8.51 4.28 11.58
C GLY A 260 7.08 4.03 11.10
N PHE A 261 6.60 2.79 11.26
CA PHE A 261 5.22 2.46 10.91
C PHE A 261 4.20 3.10 11.84
N ALA A 262 4.55 3.35 13.12
CA ALA A 262 3.69 4.05 14.06
C ALA A 262 3.44 5.50 13.62
N ALA A 263 4.49 6.22 13.24
CA ALA A 263 4.38 7.57 12.73
C ALA A 263 3.59 7.60 11.41
N ALA A 264 3.84 6.65 10.50
CA ALA A 264 3.10 6.54 9.25
C ALA A 264 1.61 6.24 9.49
N ALA A 265 1.28 5.35 10.42
CA ALA A 265 -0.09 5.04 10.82
C ALA A 265 -0.79 6.29 11.39
N ALA A 266 -0.11 7.03 12.27
CA ALA A 266 -0.65 8.27 12.84
C ALA A 266 -0.99 9.30 11.75
N MET A 267 -0.10 9.52 10.78
CA MET A 267 -0.36 10.45 9.67
C MET A 267 -1.54 9.99 8.79
N ASN A 268 -1.63 8.70 8.48
CA ASN A 268 -2.77 8.17 7.72
C ASN A 268 -4.08 8.22 8.54
N ALA A 269 -4.02 8.08 9.86
CA ALA A 269 -5.19 8.23 10.73
C ALA A 269 -5.70 9.68 10.76
N ILE A 270 -4.80 10.66 10.82
CA ILE A 270 -5.17 12.09 10.71
C ILE A 270 -5.85 12.36 9.37
N LEU A 271 -5.30 11.87 8.26
CA LEU A 271 -5.93 12.00 6.94
C LEU A 271 -7.29 11.32 6.88
N ALA A 272 -7.42 10.11 7.44
CA ALA A 272 -8.70 9.38 7.48
C ALA A 272 -9.76 10.16 8.27
N PHE A 273 -9.36 10.75 9.39
CA PHE A 273 -10.21 11.61 10.20
C PHE A 273 -10.66 12.88 9.45
N GLN A 274 -9.74 13.54 8.74
CA GLN A 274 -10.08 14.70 7.90
C GLN A 274 -11.06 14.34 6.78
N VAL A 275 -10.88 13.19 6.12
CA VAL A 275 -11.81 12.68 5.11
C VAL A 275 -13.19 12.45 5.73
N PHE A 276 -13.27 11.85 6.91
CA PHE A 276 -14.55 11.58 7.56
C PHE A 276 -15.29 12.87 7.96
N ILE A 277 -14.60 13.84 8.56
CA ILE A 277 -15.23 15.10 9.00
C ILE A 277 -15.61 15.98 7.81
N TYR A 278 -14.67 16.28 6.92
CA TYR A 278 -14.94 17.27 5.88
C TYR A 278 -15.90 16.77 4.80
N ARG A 279 -15.97 15.45 4.58
CA ARG A 279 -16.98 14.88 3.67
C ARG A 279 -18.40 15.06 4.22
N LYS A 280 -18.59 14.92 5.53
CA LYS A 280 -19.87 15.21 6.18
C LYS A 280 -20.26 16.68 6.06
N SER A 281 -19.30 17.59 6.28
CA SER A 281 -19.55 19.03 6.13
C SER A 281 -19.86 19.43 4.68
N ASP A 282 -19.19 18.84 3.69
CA ASP A 282 -19.47 19.07 2.27
C ASP A 282 -20.89 18.60 1.90
N ASP A 283 -21.34 17.45 2.43
CA ASP A 283 -22.69 16.91 2.24
C ASP A 283 -23.78 17.81 2.88
N GLU A 284 -23.57 18.27 4.11
CA GLU A 284 -24.50 19.20 4.80
C GLU A 284 -24.67 20.53 4.04
N ILE A 285 -23.56 21.11 3.56
CA ILE A 285 -23.59 22.36 2.76
C ILE A 285 -24.34 22.16 1.43
N LEU A 286 -24.23 20.98 0.80
CA LEU A 286 -24.94 20.67 -0.43
C LEU A 286 -26.45 20.52 -0.19
N GLU A 287 -26.86 19.92 0.92
CA GLU A 287 -28.27 19.80 1.30
C GLU A 287 -28.90 21.17 1.58
N ASP A 288 -28.23 22.04 2.34
CA ASP A 288 -28.71 23.41 2.62
C ASP A 288 -28.87 24.23 1.33
N ARG A 289 -27.92 24.13 0.39
CA ARG A 289 -28.03 24.79 -0.91
C ARG A 289 -29.17 24.24 -1.74
N ARG A 290 -29.43 22.93 -1.68
CA ARG A 290 -30.55 22.29 -2.38
C ARG A 290 -31.90 22.74 -1.82
N HIS A 291 -32.02 22.84 -0.50
CA HIS A 291 -33.20 23.39 0.17
C HIS A 291 -33.42 24.86 -0.23
N SER A 292 -32.37 25.68 -0.14
CA SER A 292 -32.43 27.10 -0.53
C SER A 292 -32.76 27.34 -2.02
N ALA A 293 -32.33 26.44 -2.91
CA ALA A 293 -32.65 26.49 -4.34
C ALA A 293 -34.10 26.05 -4.62
N SER A 294 -34.57 25.01 -3.91
CA SER A 294 -35.96 24.55 -4.00
C SER A 294 -36.95 25.61 -3.52
N GLU A 295 -36.60 26.39 -2.50
CA GLU A 295 -37.44 27.50 -1.99
C GLU A 295 -37.49 28.71 -2.95
N ARG A 296 -36.45 28.90 -3.78
CA ARG A 296 -36.39 30.01 -4.75
C ARG A 296 -37.08 29.71 -6.07
N GLY A 297 -37.56 28.49 -6.30
CA GLY A 297 -38.20 28.10 -7.56
C GLY A 297 -37.22 27.98 -8.74
N ASP A 298 -35.91 28.03 -8.48
CA ASP A 298 -34.88 27.86 -9.50
C ASP A 298 -34.59 26.37 -9.69
N HIS A 299 -34.80 25.85 -10.91
CA HIS A 299 -34.30 24.54 -11.32
C HIS A 299 -32.77 24.58 -11.48
N VAL A 300 -32.02 24.67 -10.37
CA VAL A 300 -30.56 24.56 -10.40
C VAL A 300 -30.20 23.08 -10.34
N VAL A 301 -29.79 22.52 -11.48
CA VAL A 301 -29.06 21.25 -11.52
C VAL A 301 -27.68 21.50 -10.93
N LEU A 302 -27.56 21.42 -9.60
CA LEU A 302 -26.27 21.39 -8.91
C LEU A 302 -25.64 20.02 -9.15
N GLU A 303 -24.79 19.94 -10.17
CA GLU A 303 -24.01 18.75 -10.47
C GLU A 303 -23.08 18.48 -9.28
N LYS A 304 -23.26 17.32 -8.61
CA LYS A 304 -22.29 16.83 -7.62
C LYS A 304 -20.92 16.81 -8.30
N PRO A 305 -19.82 17.25 -7.65
CA PRO A 305 -18.50 16.94 -8.15
C PRO A 305 -18.42 15.41 -8.19
N VAL A 306 -18.43 14.87 -9.41
CA VAL A 306 -18.38 13.44 -9.66
C VAL A 306 -17.12 12.91 -8.99
N VAL A 307 -17.30 12.15 -7.90
CA VAL A 307 -16.28 11.24 -7.40
C VAL A 307 -16.08 10.24 -8.53
N LEU A 308 -15.03 10.46 -9.33
CA LEU A 308 -14.61 9.51 -10.34
C LEU A 308 -14.12 8.25 -9.61
N GLU A 309 -15.05 7.34 -9.34
CA GLU A 309 -14.72 5.93 -9.13
C GLU A 309 -13.95 5.45 -10.36
N GLY A 310 -12.78 4.87 -10.11
CA GLY A 310 -11.86 4.45 -11.15
C GLY A 310 -12.52 3.46 -12.11
N GLY A 311 -12.61 3.85 -13.37
CA GLY A 311 -13.13 2.99 -14.43
C GLY A 311 -12.85 3.57 -15.82
N ASN A 312 -11.63 3.37 -16.30
CA ASN A 312 -11.26 3.17 -17.71
C ASN A 312 -11.82 4.14 -18.80
N GLY A 313 -10.95 4.99 -19.35
CA GLY A 313 -10.93 5.29 -20.79
C GLY A 313 -11.87 6.37 -21.35
N LYS A 314 -11.23 7.38 -21.96
CA LYS A 314 -11.72 8.26 -23.05
C LYS A 314 -12.92 9.19 -22.74
N ARG A 315 -12.67 10.50 -22.73
CA ARG A 315 -13.03 11.41 -23.84
C ARG A 315 -12.59 12.86 -23.59
N TRP A 316 -12.16 13.49 -24.67
CA TRP A 316 -11.87 14.91 -24.81
C TRP A 316 -13.13 15.77 -24.65
N ALA A 317 -13.00 16.96 -24.04
CA ALA A 317 -13.61 18.17 -24.58
C ALA A 317 -12.91 19.43 -24.04
N ARG A 318 -12.44 20.22 -25.00
CA ARG A 318 -11.90 21.58 -24.91
C ARG A 318 -13.08 22.54 -25.16
N LYS A 319 -13.17 23.65 -24.43
CA LYS A 319 -13.90 24.91 -24.72
C LYS A 319 -13.33 25.93 -23.70
N LEU A 320 -12.62 27.04 -24.00
CA LEU A 320 -12.88 28.15 -24.95
C LEU A 320 -14.38 28.44 -24.96
N ASP A 321 -14.88 29.43 -24.22
CA ASP A 321 -14.40 30.82 -24.11
C ASP A 321 -14.24 31.34 -22.68
#